data_AF-A0A4R9EUZ9-F1
#
_entry.id   AF-A0A4R9EUZ9-F1
#
_cell.length_a   1.000
_cell.length_b   1.000
_cell.length_c   1.000
_cell.angle_alpha   90.00
_cell.angle_beta   90.00
_cell.angle_gamma   90.00
#
_symmetry.space_group_name_H-M   'P 1'
#
loop_
_entity.id
_entity.type
_entity.pdbx_description
1 polymer ?
#
loop_
_entity_poly.entity_id
_entity_poly.type
_entity_poly.pdbx_seq_one_letter_code
_entity_poly.pdbx_strand_id
1 'polypeptide(L)' 'MTQKQQTYSGLKELPPEPRAVPGCRRCRGLCNHRENLRSVGNFSGVTDTNVGLRQHHQDEHR' A
#
# COMPACT_ATOMS: atom_id res chain seq x y z
N MET A 1 18.83 25.84 -3.36
CA MET A 1 17.42 25.50 -3.08
C MET A 1 17.40 24.72 -1.77
N THR A 2 17.05 25.36 -0.66
CA THR A 2 17.10 24.71 0.67
C THR A 2 15.77 24.00 0.92
N GLN A 3 15.80 22.67 1.04
CA GLN A 3 14.62 21.89 1.41
C GLN A 3 14.38 22.10 2.91
N LYS A 4 13.37 22.90 3.25
CA LYS A 4 12.96 23.11 4.64
C LYS A 4 12.43 21.81 5.22
N GLN A 5 13.17 21.24 6.19
CA GLN A 5 12.71 20.09 6.96
C GLN A 5 11.49 20.51 7.78
N GLN A 6 10.31 20.03 7.39
CA GLN A 6 9.08 20.23 8.12
C GLN A 6 9.09 19.33 9.37
N THR A 7 9.10 19.94 10.55
CA THR A 7 8.97 19.24 11.83
C THR A 7 7.53 18.76 12.00
N TYR A 8 7.28 17.47 11.74
CA TYR A 8 5.97 16.85 11.92
C TYR A 8 5.67 16.64 13.42
N SER A 9 5.12 17.65 14.09
CA SER A 9 4.60 17.57 15.47
C SER A 9 3.29 16.77 15.59
N GLY A 10 3.18 15.65 14.86
CA GLY A 10 1.98 14.84 14.80
C GLY A 10 2.21 13.66 13.87
N LEU A 11 3.05 12.71 14.30
CA LEU A 11 3.22 11.42 13.64
C LEU A 11 1.89 10.66 13.71
N LYS A 12 0.94 11.03 12.86
CA LYS A 12 -0.26 10.24 12.63
C LYS A 12 0.25 8.96 12.00
N GLU A 13 0.20 7.88 12.75
CA GLU A 13 0.65 6.56 12.33
C GLU A 13 0.14 6.30 10.91
N LEU A 14 1.05 5.92 10.01
CA LEU A 14 0.65 5.60 8.65
C LEU A 14 -0.39 4.48 8.71
N PRO A 15 -1.49 4.58 7.96
CA PRO A 15 -2.51 3.56 7.99
C PRO A 15 -1.87 2.21 7.64
N PRO A 16 -2.25 1.14 8.36
CA PRO A 16 -1.64 -0.17 8.17
C PRO A 16 -1.75 -0.62 6.72
N GLU A 17 -0.82 -1.47 6.29
CA GLU A 17 -0.84 -1.99 4.94
C GLU A 17 -2.13 -2.76 4.66
N PRO A 18 -2.76 -2.54 3.49
CA PRO A 18 -4.00 -3.21 3.14
C PRO A 18 -3.76 -4.73 2.99
N ARG A 19 -4.70 -5.52 3.53
CA ARG A 19 -4.67 -6.98 3.48
C ARG A 19 -5.74 -7.50 2.52
N ALA A 20 -5.47 -8.64 1.89
CA ALA A 20 -6.47 -9.27 1.03
C ALA A 20 -7.73 -9.65 1.81
N VAL A 21 -8.90 -9.33 1.25
CA VAL A 21 -10.18 -9.85 1.74
C VAL A 21 -10.28 -11.35 1.45
N PRO A 22 -10.66 -12.20 2.42
CA PRO A 22 -10.80 -13.63 2.20
C PRO A 22 -11.83 -13.92 1.10
N GLY A 23 -11.47 -14.80 0.17
CA GLY A 23 -12.32 -15.16 -0.98
C GLY A 23 -12.15 -14.26 -2.21
N CYS A 24 -11.54 -13.07 -2.09
CA CYS A 24 -11.28 -12.23 -3.25
C CYS A 24 -9.94 -12.60 -3.93
N ARG A 25 -10.04 -13.19 -5.14
CA ARG A 25 -8.85 -13.58 -5.93
C ARG A 25 -7.99 -12.38 -6.33
N ARG A 26 -8.60 -11.24 -6.63
CA ARG A 26 -7.89 -10.01 -7.04
C ARG A 26 -7.10 -9.42 -5.89
N CYS A 27 -7.72 -9.28 -4.71
CA CYS A 27 -7.06 -8.94 -3.46
C CYS A 27 -5.82 -9.81 -3.19
N ARG A 28 -5.97 -11.14 -3.29
CA ARG A 28 -4.85 -12.08 -3.08
C ARG A 28 -3.74 -11.90 -4.11
N GLY A 29 -4.09 -11.68 -5.38
CA GLY A 29 -3.12 -11.41 -6.44
C GLY A 29 -2.29 -10.15 -6.18
N LEU A 30 -2.94 -9.06 -5.74
CA LEU A 30 -2.25 -7.82 -5.37
C LEU A 30 -1.32 -8.01 -4.16
N CYS A 31 -1.74 -8.76 -3.14
CA CYS A 31 -0.85 -9.08 -2.01
C CYS A 31 0.39 -9.88 -2.46
N ASN A 32 0.23 -10.91 -3.28
CA ASN A 32 1.36 -11.68 -3.80
C ASN A 32 2.29 -10.82 -4.67
N HIS A 33 1.73 -9.97 -5.53
CA HIS A 33 2.52 -9.05 -6.36
C HIS A 33 3.36 -8.11 -5.51
N ARG A 34 2.76 -7.56 -4.44
CA ARG A 34 3.44 -6.70 -3.48
C ARG A 34 4.59 -7.43 -2.76
N GLU A 35 4.40 -8.67 -2.36
CA GLU A 35 5.47 -9.47 -1.72
C GLU A 35 6.63 -9.73 -2.68
N ASN A 36 6.33 -10.03 -3.95
CA ASN A 36 7.35 -10.15 -4.98
C ASN A 36 8.12 -8.84 -5.20
N LEU A 37 7.42 -7.70 -5.26
CA LEU A 37 8.04 -6.38 -5.39
C LEU A 37 8.94 -6.04 -4.20
N ARG A 38 8.51 -6.41 -2.98
CA ARG A 38 9.33 -6.29 -1.78
C ARG A 38 10.59 -7.15 -1.87
N SER A 39 10.48 -8.37 -2.38
CA SER A 39 11.62 -9.28 -2.56
C SER A 39 12.67 -8.75 -3.53
N VAL A 40 12.28 -8.00 -4.56
CA VAL A 40 13.21 -7.39 -5.54
C VAL A 40 13.62 -5.96 -5.15
N GLY A 41 13.21 -5.46 -3.98
CA GLY A 41 13.55 -4.12 -3.49
C GLY A 41 12.82 -2.97 -4.19
N ASN A 42 11.75 -3.25 -4.95
CA ASN A 42 10.95 -2.24 -5.62
C ASN A 42 9.87 -1.67 -4.68
N PHE A 43 10.28 -0.79 -3.76
CA PHE A 43 9.39 -0.17 -2.78
C PHE A 43 8.39 0.83 -3.37
N SER A 44 8.71 1.46 -4.51
CA SER A 44 7.76 2.30 -5.24
C SER A 44 6.59 1.47 -5.75
N GLY A 45 6.85 0.30 -6.35
CA GLY A 45 5.81 -0.62 -6.79
C GLY A 45 4.99 -1.19 -5.62
N VAL A 46 5.62 -1.46 -4.47
CA VAL A 46 4.90 -1.88 -3.25
C VAL A 46 3.87 -0.81 -2.84
N THR A 47 4.26 0.46 -2.92
CA THR A 47 3.39 1.59 -2.58
C THR A 47 2.23 1.73 -3.58
N ASP A 48 2.50 1.64 -4.88
CA ASP A 48 1.47 1.65 -5.92
C ASP A 48 0.47 0.49 -5.75
N THR A 49 0.98 -0.71 -5.48
CA THR A 49 0.15 -1.89 -5.22
C THR A 49 -0.73 -1.71 -3.99
N ASN A 50 -0.21 -1.06 -2.94
CA ASN A 50 -1.01 -0.71 -1.76
C ASN A 50 -2.13 0.28 -2.10
N VAL A 51 -1.89 1.27 -2.95
CA VAL A 51 -2.93 2.21 -3.42
C VAL A 51 -3.99 1.46 -4.22
N GLY A 52 -3.59 0.61 -5.18
CA GLY A 52 -4.50 -0.20 -5.98
C GLY A 52 -5.37 -1.15 -5.14
N LEU A 53 -4.80 -1.76 -4.10
CA LEU A 53 -5.54 -2.64 -3.20
C LEU A 53 -6.59 -1.86 -2.38
N ARG A 54 -6.27 -0.65 -1.91
CA ARG A 54 -7.24 0.23 -1.24
C ARG A 54 -8.37 0.65 -2.17
N GLN A 55 -8.04 1.00 -3.41
CA GLN A 55 -9.05 1.36 -4.40
C GLN A 55 -10.00 0.19 -4.68
N HIS A 56 -9.44 -1.01 -4.86
CA HIS A 56 -10.22 -2.22 -5.07
C HIS A 56 -11.14 -2.54 -3.89
N HIS A 57 -10.69 -2.34 -2.64
CA HIS A 57 -11.55 -2.49 -1.47
C HIS A 57 -12.73 -1.51 -1.49
N GLN A 58 -12.49 -0.25 -1.87
CA GLN A 58 -13.55 0.76 -1.95
C GLN A 58 -14.58 0.48 -3.04
N ASP A 59 -14.14 -0.13 -4.14
CA ASP A 59 -14.97 -0.43 -5.30
C ASP A 59 -15.80 -1.70 -5.10
N GLU A 60 -15.18 -2.76 -4.56
CA GLU A 60 -15.74 -4.12 -4.61
C GLU A 60 -16.12 -4.69 -3.23
N HIS A 61 -15.71 -4.04 -2.13
CA HIS A 61 -15.86 -4.56 -0.77
C HIS A 61 -16.42 -3.54 0.23
N ARG A 62 -17.05 -2.46 -0.27
CA ARG A 62 -17.65 -1.40 0.55
C ARG A 62 -19.03 -1.76 1.08
#